data_AF-W6NZH0-F1
#
_entry.id   AF-W6NZH0-F1
#
_cell.length_a   1.000
_cell.length_b   1.000
_cell.length_c   1.000
_cell.angle_alpha   90.00
_cell.angle_beta   90.00
_cell.angle_gamma   90.00
#
_symmetry.space_group_name_H-M   'P 1'
#
loop_
_entity.id
_entity.type
_entity.pdbx_description
1 polymer ?
#
loop_
_entity_poly.entity_id
_entity_poly.type
_entity_poly.pdbx_seq_one_letter_code
_entity_poly.pdbx_strand_id
1 'polypeptide(L)'
;MIWDLEFNQLVKISDWEEGVKNSLIKTIEKYEKRLRNVDVNVTLLEIEEENIDKVSHIRRKAQITVTGIMDRTNEKFSFNTSLYISPLSQ
;
A
#
# COMPACT_ATOMS: atom_id res chain seq x y z
N MET A 1 11.31 0.94 -2.11
CA MET A 1 10.20 1.72 -1.54
C MET A 1 8.91 0.93 -1.32
N ILE A 2 8.48 0.00 -2.19
CA ILE A 2 7.49 -1.04 -1.79
C ILE A 2 8.24 -2.29 -1.31
N TRP A 3 9.29 -2.66 -2.04
CA TRP A 3 10.11 -3.84 -1.81
C TRP A 3 11.24 -3.67 -0.77
N ASP A 4 11.32 -2.51 -0.10
CA ASP A 4 12.42 -2.25 0.87
C ASP A 4 12.33 -3.15 2.10
N LEU A 5 11.12 -3.65 2.39
CA LEU A 5 10.86 -4.63 3.44
C LEU A 5 11.59 -5.97 3.22
N GLU A 6 12.05 -6.26 2.00
CA GLU A 6 12.75 -7.51 1.67
C GLU A 6 14.26 -7.43 1.89
N PHE A 7 14.83 -6.23 1.85
CA PHE A 7 16.29 -6.04 1.87
C PHE A 7 16.83 -5.48 3.18
N ASN A 8 15.97 -4.95 4.05
CA ASN A 8 16.42 -4.18 5.20
C ASN A 8 15.63 -4.53 6.47
N GLN A 9 16.19 -5.42 7.29
CA GLN A 9 15.57 -5.95 8.51
C GLN A 9 15.34 -4.87 9.60
N LEU A 10 15.88 -3.66 9.43
CA LEU A 10 15.78 -2.54 10.38
C LEU A 10 14.70 -1.51 10.01
N VAL A 11 14.04 -1.64 8.85
CA VAL A 11 12.97 -0.71 8.46
C VAL A 11 11.73 -0.98 9.32
N LYS A 12 11.33 0.03 10.08
CA LYS A 12 10.06 -0.03 10.82
C LYS A 12 8.92 -0.01 9.82
N ILE A 13 7.90 -0.84 10.07
CA ILE A 13 6.69 -0.91 9.24
C ILE A 13 6.04 0.48 9.10
N SER A 14 6.01 1.26 10.18
CA SER A 14 5.48 2.64 10.17
C SER A 14 6.20 3.55 9.17
N ASP A 15 7.54 3.46 9.11
CA ASP A 15 8.36 4.30 8.24
C ASP A 15 8.15 3.90 6.77
N TRP A 16 7.95 2.60 6.53
CA TRP A 16 7.60 2.08 5.22
C TRP A 16 6.20 2.52 4.78
N GLU A 17 5.19 2.38 5.65
CA GLU A 17 3.81 2.80 5.37
C GLU A 17 3.73 4.29 5.06
N GLU A 18 4.43 5.12 5.85
CA GLU A 18 4.52 6.56 5.64
C GLU A 18 5.25 6.89 4.33
N GLY A 19 6.35 6.20 4.03
CA GLY A 19 7.09 6.35 2.78
C GLY A 19 6.22 6.06 1.56
N VAL A 20 5.49 4.94 1.57
CA VAL A 20 4.57 4.54 0.50
C VAL A 20 3.41 5.55 0.39
N LYS A 21 2.79 5.92 1.52
CA LYS A 21 1.73 6.93 1.58
C LYS A 21 2.16 8.23 0.90
N ASN A 22 3.31 8.78 1.30
CA ASN A 22 3.82 10.04 0.79
C ASN A 22 4.15 9.97 -0.72
N SER A 23 4.68 8.84 -1.19
CA SER A 23 4.93 8.66 -2.62
C SER A 23 3.63 8.57 -3.43
N LEU A 24 2.63 7.85 -2.91
CA LEU A 24 1.33 7.72 -3.59
C LEU A 24 0.62 9.06 -3.66
N ILE A 25 0.58 9.83 -2.57
CA ILE A 25 0.01 11.20 -2.56
C ILE A 25 0.67 12.05 -3.66
N LYS A 26 2.00 12.16 -3.65
CA LYS A 26 2.74 12.96 -4.66
C LYS A 26 2.45 12.52 -6.10
N THR A 27 2.33 11.22 -6.32
CA THR A 27 2.10 10.66 -7.66
C THR A 27 0.66 10.90 -8.12
N ILE A 28 -0.32 10.69 -7.25
CA ILE A 28 -1.74 10.92 -7.53
C ILE A 28 -1.97 12.40 -7.78
N GLU A 29 -1.47 13.29 -6.92
CA GLU A 29 -1.57 14.74 -7.13
C GLU A 29 -0.90 15.19 -8.43
N LYS A 30 0.18 14.52 -8.85
CA LYS A 30 0.88 14.83 -10.10
C LYS A 30 0.09 14.40 -11.34
N TYR A 31 -0.45 13.17 -11.37
CA TYR A 31 -1.00 12.58 -12.59
C TYR A 31 -2.53 12.51 -12.64
N GLU A 32 -3.23 12.59 -11.51
CA GLU A 32 -4.69 12.46 -11.42
C GLU A 32 -5.36 13.78 -11.04
N LYS A 33 -5.41 14.72 -12.00
CA LYS A 33 -5.89 16.09 -11.76
C LYS A 33 -7.39 16.21 -11.48
N ARG A 34 -8.19 15.16 -11.75
CA ARG A 34 -9.63 15.17 -11.50
C ARG A 34 -10.00 14.91 -10.04
N LEU A 35 -9.03 14.52 -9.21
CA LEU A 35 -9.22 14.21 -7.80
C LEU A 35 -8.55 15.29 -6.93
N ARG A 36 -9.31 15.88 -6.00
CA ARG A 36 -8.84 16.87 -5.02
C ARG A 36 -8.89 16.32 -3.60
N ASN A 37 -8.20 16.99 -2.68
CA ASN A 37 -8.15 16.63 -1.26
C ASN A 37 -7.81 15.15 -1.06
N VAL A 38 -6.75 14.70 -1.74
CA VAL A 38 -6.34 13.30 -1.74
C VAL A 38 -5.79 12.93 -0.37
N ASP A 39 -6.33 11.87 0.23
CA ASP A 39 -5.70 11.19 1.36
C ASP A 39 -5.48 9.72 1.02
N VAL A 40 -4.34 9.20 1.47
CA VAL A 40 -3.94 7.82 1.26
C VAL A 40 -3.69 7.18 2.62
N ASN A 41 -4.29 6.02 2.84
CA ASN A 41 -3.98 5.12 3.93
C ASN A 41 -3.27 3.89 3.38
N VAL A 42 -2.18 3.50 4.03
CA VAL A 42 -1.41 2.30 3.71
C VAL A 42 -1.29 1.51 5.00
N THR A 43 -1.68 0.23 4.96
CA THR A 43 -1.52 -0.70 6.07
C THR A 43 -0.84 -1.97 5.58
N LEU A 44 0.23 -2.40 6.25
CA LEU A 44 0.90 -3.66 5.99
C LEU A 44 0.35 -4.75 6.90
N LEU A 45 -0.21 -5.81 6.32
CA LEU A 45 -0.68 -7.00 7.03
C LEU A 45 0.28 -8.17 6.81
N GLU A 46 0.52 -8.95 7.87
CA GLU A 46 1.14 -10.27 7.76
C GLU A 46 0.04 -11.31 7.60
N ILE A 47 0.18 -12.18 6.60
CA ILE A 47 -0.76 -13.24 6.26
C ILE A 47 -0.03 -14.56 6.42
N GLU A 48 -0.55 -15.40 7.30
CA GLU A 48 -0.13 -16.79 7.44
C GLU A 48 -0.92 -17.65 6.44
N GLU A 49 -0.20 -18.38 5.57
CA GLU A 49 -0.82 -19.50 4.84
C GLU A 49 -0.80 -20.74 5.74
N GLU A 50 -1.98 -21.20 6.17
CA GLU A 50 -2.14 -22.52 6.78
C GLU A 50 -1.90 -23.61 5.71
N ASN A 51 -0.63 -23.95 5.47
CA ASN A 51 -0.30 -25.15 4.71
C ASN A 51 -0.38 -26.37 5.65
N ILE A 52 -1.26 -27.31 5.30
CA ILE A 52 -1.44 -28.61 5.96
C ILE A 52 -0.11 -29.41 5.99
N ASP A 53 0.85 -29.08 5.12
CA ASP A 53 2.18 -29.68 5.08
C ASP A 53 3.31 -28.64 5.33
N LYS A 54 3.56 -28.39 6.62
CA LYS A 54 4.87 -28.17 7.28
C LYS A 54 5.76 -26.95 6.97
N VAL A 55 5.39 -25.97 6.15
CA VAL A 55 6.09 -24.66 6.14
C VAL A 55 5.09 -23.51 6.07
N SER A 56 4.93 -22.78 7.18
CA SER A 56 4.21 -21.50 7.18
C SER A 56 5.08 -20.45 6.49
N HIS A 57 4.65 -20.01 5.31
CA HIS A 57 5.26 -18.88 4.62
C HIS A 57 4.48 -17.62 5.00
N ILE A 58 5.11 -16.73 5.76
CA ILE A 58 4.54 -15.41 6.05
C ILE A 58 4.58 -14.59 4.76
N ARG A 59 3.41 -14.28 4.20
CA ARG A 59 3.28 -13.31 3.10
C ARG A 59 2.86 -11.97 3.64
N ARG A 60 3.34 -10.89 3.05
CA ARG A 60 2.90 -9.54 3.42
C ARG A 60 1.88 -9.04 2.42
N LYS A 61 0.86 -8.32 2.89
CA LYS A 61 -0.17 -7.70 2.06
C LYS A 61 -0.29 -6.23 2.43
N ALA A 62 0.04 -5.36 1.49
CA ALA A 62 -0.23 -3.93 1.62
C ALA A 62 -1.68 -3.67 1.22
N GLN A 63 -2.48 -3.18 2.16
CA GLN A 63 -3.80 -2.61 1.88
C GLN A 63 -3.65 -1.12 1.67
N ILE A 64 -4.20 -0.62 0.57
CA ILE A 64 -4.09 0.79 0.19
C ILE A 64 -5.50 1.32 -0.06
N THR A 65 -5.84 2.38 0.65
CA THR A 65 -7.09 3.12 0.45
C THR A 65 -6.75 4.54 0.02
N VAL A 66 -7.29 4.96 -1.11
CA VAL A 66 -7.21 6.33 -1.62
C VAL A 66 -8.59 6.96 -1.50
N THR A 67 -8.67 8.12 -0.88
CA THR A 67 -9.89 8.92 -0.80
C THR A 67 -9.66 10.30 -1.36
N GLY A 68 -10.74 10.97 -1.77
CA GLY A 68 -10.70 12.35 -2.21
C GLY A 68 -12.05 12.83 -2.69
N ILE A 69 -12.06 13.96 -3.38
CA ILE A 69 -13.26 14.58 -3.94
C ILE A 69 -13.09 14.71 -5.45
N MET A 70 -14.05 14.20 -6.21
CA MET A 70 -14.10 14.37 -7.67
C MET A 70 -14.36 15.84 -8.00
N ASP A 71 -13.46 16.45 -8.75
CA ASP A 71 -13.49 17.89 -9.00
C ASP A 71 -14.79 18.35 -9.68
N ARG A 72 -15.24 17.59 -10.69
CA ARG A 72 -16.39 17.95 -11.53
C ARG A 72 -17.74 17.78 -10.85
N THR A 73 -17.90 16.73 -10.04
CA THR A 73 -19.19 16.38 -9.43
C THR A 73 -19.26 16.80 -7.96
N ASN A 74 -18.12 17.16 -7.36
CA ASN A 74 -17.99 17.44 -5.93
C ASN A 74 -18.42 16.26 -5.05
N GLU A 75 -18.32 15.04 -5.57
CA GLU A 75 -18.66 13.81 -4.87
C GLU A 75 -17.44 13.16 -4.23
N LYS A 76 -17.67 12.41 -3.15
CA LYS A 76 -16.62 11.63 -2.49
C LYS A 76 -16.19 10.48 -3.41
N PHE A 77 -14.88 10.35 -3.57
CA PHE A 77 -14.25 9.22 -4.24
C PHE A 77 -13.56 8.33 -3.22
N SER A 78 -13.68 7.02 -3.38
CA SER A 78 -12.90 6.04 -2.63
C SER A 78 -12.47 4.92 -3.56
N PHE A 79 -11.19 4.57 -3.47
CA PHE A 79 -10.59 3.45 -4.16
C PHE A 79 -9.83 2.61 -3.14
N ASN A 80 -10.04 1.30 -3.17
CA ASN A 80 -9.38 0.35 -2.29
C ASN A 80 -8.68 -0.69 -3.15
N THR A 81 -7.42 -0.97 -2.85
CA THR A 81 -6.65 -2.01 -3.50
C THR A 81 -5.80 -2.76 -2.49
N SER A 82 -5.31 -3.92 -2.88
CA SER A 82 -4.35 -4.67 -2.09
C SER A 82 -3.26 -5.22 -2.97
N LEU A 83 -2.03 -5.15 -2.48
CA LEU A 83 -0.84 -5.69 -3.14
C LEU A 83 -0.22 -6.74 -2.25
N TYR A 84 0.01 -7.93 -2.80
CA TYR A 84 0.81 -8.96 -2.13
C TYR A 84 2.29 -8.66 -2.37
N ILE A 85 3.05 -8.65 -1.29
CA ILE A 85 4.50 -8.45 -1.26
C ILE A 85 5.10 -9.83 -0.97
N SER A 86 5.75 -10.38 -1.98
CA SER A 86 6.48 -11.65 -1.93
C SER A 86 7.87 -11.47 -2.53
N PRO A 87 8.90 -12.17 -2.02
CA PRO A 87 10.28 -12.07 -2.49
C PRO A 87 10.36 -12.05 -4.01
N LEU A 88 10.97 -11.02 -4.58
CA LEU A 88 11.20 -10.91 -6.02
C LEU A 88 12.21 -11.94 -6.57
N SER A 89 12.79 -12.79 -5.72
CA SER A 89 13.71 -13.86 -6.09
C SER A 89 13.06 -15.25 -5.97
N GLN A 90 12.66 -15.83 -7.10
CA GLN A 90 12.83 -17.26 -7.38
C GLN A 90 14.11 -17.45 -8.17
#